data_AF-A0A7S3V387-F1
#
_entry.id   AF-A0A7S3V387-F1
#
_cell.length_a   1.000
_cell.length_b   1.000
_cell.length_c   1.000
_cell.angle_alpha   90.00
_cell.angle_beta   90.00
_cell.angle_gamma   90.00
#
_symmetry.space_group_name_H-M   'P 1'
#
loop_
_entity.id
_entity.type
_entity.pdbx_description
1 polymer ?
#
loop_
_entity_poly.entity_id
_entity_poly.type
_entity_poly.pdbx_seq_one_letter_code
_entity_poly.pdbx_strand_id
1 'polypeptide(L)'
;QQVINMGNSTAPTLPGRLGRPDMELKDDPRCHPKIVEFLAPFGLDKFPEDPPCLGGTLEEIYEFGSVMEQGFGAVLSAAVEGAPQIDVQRRVETIVGIDGNDIKLYISSPDDISGST
;
A
#
# COMPACT_ATOMS: atom_id res chain seq x y z
N GLN A 1 -19.51 -38.48 -25.49
CA GLN A 1 -20.07 -37.23 -24.95
C GLN A 1 -20.45 -37.52 -23.51
N GLN A 2 -19.54 -37.25 -22.57
CA GLN A 2 -19.74 -37.55 -21.16
C GLN A 2 -20.20 -36.26 -20.48
N VAL A 3 -21.47 -36.22 -20.11
CA VAL A 3 -22.08 -35.11 -19.40
C VAL A 3 -21.54 -35.18 -17.96
N ILE A 4 -20.62 -34.29 -17.61
CA ILE A 4 -20.13 -34.19 -16.23
C ILE A 4 -21.24 -33.46 -15.47
N ASN A 5 -21.94 -34.21 -14.62
CA ASN A 5 -22.95 -33.68 -13.71
C ASN A 5 -22.24 -32.77 -12.70
N MET A 6 -22.35 -31.46 -12.87
CA MET A 6 -21.79 -30.46 -11.96
C MET A 6 -22.66 -30.45 -10.70
N GLY A 7 -22.38 -31.37 -9.77
CA GLY A 7 -23.03 -31.39 -8.46
C GLY A 7 -22.86 -30.03 -7.79
N ASN A 8 -23.97 -29.45 -7.32
CA ASN A 8 -23.96 -28.29 -6.44
C ASN A 8 -23.03 -28.59 -5.25
N SER A 9 -21.85 -27.97 -5.24
CA SER A 9 -20.94 -28.05 -4.10
C SER A 9 -21.64 -27.42 -2.90
N THR A 10 -21.82 -28.20 -1.82
CA THR A 10 -22.37 -27.75 -0.54
C THR A 10 -21.35 -27.01 0.31
N ALA A 11 -20.09 -26.95 -0.13
CA ALA A 11 -19.05 -26.19 0.53
C ALA A 11 -19.21 -24.69 0.22
N PRO A 12 -19.08 -23.81 1.23
CA PRO A 12 -19.11 -22.37 1.00
C PRO A 12 -17.96 -21.97 0.06
N THR A 13 -18.25 -21.12 -0.92
CA THR A 13 -17.21 -20.51 -1.76
C THR A 13 -16.32 -19.65 -0.88
N LEU A 14 -15.03 -19.98 -0.81
CA LEU A 14 -14.06 -19.20 -0.04
C LEU A 14 -13.85 -17.81 -0.68
N PRO A 15 -13.60 -16.76 0.11
CA PRO A 15 -13.44 -15.41 -0.43
C PRO A 15 -12.10 -15.24 -1.16
N GLY A 16 -12.05 -14.27 -2.08
CA GLY A 16 -10.81 -13.87 -2.73
C GLY A 16 -10.20 -14.99 -3.58
N ARG A 17 -8.86 -15.00 -3.61
CA ARG A 17 -8.07 -15.99 -4.35
C ARG A 17 -8.16 -17.42 -3.82
N LEU A 18 -8.73 -17.63 -2.63
CA LEU A 18 -9.00 -18.97 -2.10
C LEU A 18 -10.17 -19.65 -2.81
N GLY A 19 -11.17 -18.88 -3.27
CA GLY A 19 -12.30 -19.42 -4.05
C GLY A 19 -12.20 -19.17 -5.55
N ARG A 20 -11.48 -18.12 -5.97
CA ARG A 20 -11.23 -17.79 -7.39
C ARG A 20 -9.76 -17.34 -7.56
N PRO A 21 -8.83 -18.24 -7.93
CA PRO A 21 -7.38 -17.97 -7.95
C PRO A 21 -6.92 -16.78 -8.81
N ASP A 22 -7.70 -16.43 -9.84
CA ASP A 22 -7.51 -15.30 -10.75
C ASP A 22 -8.24 -14.02 -10.30
N MET A 23 -8.85 -14.01 -9.11
CA MET A 23 -9.48 -12.80 -8.57
C MET A 23 -8.46 -11.69 -8.34
N GLU A 24 -8.68 -10.54 -8.99
CA GLU A 24 -7.94 -9.30 -8.75
C GLU A 24 -8.70 -8.35 -7.82
N LEU A 25 -8.06 -7.28 -7.36
CA LEU A 25 -8.67 -6.30 -6.46
C LEU A 25 -9.93 -5.68 -7.07
N LYS A 26 -9.89 -5.36 -8.37
CA LYS A 26 -11.02 -4.81 -9.13
C LYS A 26 -12.24 -5.74 -9.21
N ASP A 27 -12.03 -7.04 -9.06
CA ASP A 27 -13.09 -8.04 -9.18
C ASP A 27 -13.58 -8.54 -7.81
N ASP A 28 -12.93 -8.13 -6.71
CA ASP A 28 -13.26 -8.56 -5.36
C ASP A 28 -14.42 -7.72 -4.80
N PRO A 29 -15.61 -8.31 -4.54
CA PRO A 29 -16.78 -7.57 -4.09
C PRO A 29 -16.61 -6.97 -2.69
N ARG A 30 -15.52 -7.31 -1.97
CA ARG A 30 -15.18 -6.74 -0.67
C ARG A 30 -14.44 -5.41 -0.82
N CYS A 31 -13.86 -5.13 -1.98
CA CYS A 31 -13.16 -3.87 -2.21
C CYS A 31 -14.16 -2.74 -2.44
N HIS A 32 -13.92 -1.59 -1.82
CA HIS A 32 -14.76 -0.42 -2.04
C HIS A 32 -14.53 0.11 -3.48
N PRO A 33 -15.57 0.36 -4.29
CA PRO A 33 -15.42 0.73 -5.70
C PRO A 33 -14.53 1.97 -5.93
N LYS A 34 -14.59 2.98 -5.05
CA LYS A 34 -13.71 4.16 -5.13
C LYS A 34 -12.21 3.86 -4.93
N ILE A 35 -11.87 2.79 -4.21
CA ILE A 35 -10.47 2.37 -4.07
C ILE A 35 -9.99 1.76 -5.38
N VAL A 36 -10.82 0.92 -6.02
CA VAL A 36 -10.54 0.36 -7.35
C VAL A 36 -10.37 1.48 -8.38
N GLU A 37 -11.30 2.43 -8.41
CA GLU A 37 -11.26 3.59 -9.32
C GLU A 37 -9.99 4.43 -9.15
N PHE A 38 -9.59 4.71 -7.90
CA PHE A 38 -8.37 5.46 -7.61
C PHE A 38 -7.09 4.71 -8.02
N LEU A 39 -7.04 3.39 -7.82
CA LEU A 39 -5.85 2.58 -8.07
C LEU A 39 -5.66 2.19 -9.55
N ALA A 40 -6.74 2.16 -10.34
CA ALA A 40 -6.72 1.72 -11.73
C ALA A 40 -5.75 2.49 -12.65
N PRO A 41 -5.62 3.84 -12.57
CA PRO A 41 -4.63 4.59 -13.36
C PRO A 41 -3.19 4.18 -13.10
N PHE A 42 -2.90 3.64 -11.92
CA PHE A 42 -1.57 3.16 -11.52
C PHE A 42 -1.38 1.65 -11.80
N GLY A 43 -2.41 0.96 -12.31
CA GLY A 43 -2.41 -0.49 -12.49
C GLY A 43 -2.44 -1.29 -11.18
N LEU A 44 -2.72 -0.64 -10.05
CA LEU A 44 -2.73 -1.24 -8.71
C LEU A 44 -4.08 -1.89 -8.35
N ASP A 45 -5.04 -1.90 -9.28
CA ASP A 45 -6.32 -2.61 -9.19
C ASP A 45 -6.21 -4.08 -9.63
N LYS A 46 -5.05 -4.49 -10.15
CA LYS A 46 -4.74 -5.81 -10.69
C LYS A 46 -3.79 -6.60 -9.78
N PHE A 47 -3.56 -7.87 -10.10
CA PHE A 47 -2.50 -8.63 -9.45
C PHE A 47 -1.12 -8.15 -9.94
N PRO A 48 -0.16 -7.86 -9.04
CA PRO A 48 1.17 -7.42 -9.47
C PRO A 48 1.93 -8.57 -10.15
N GLU A 49 2.78 -8.21 -11.12
CA GLU A 49 3.76 -9.13 -11.67
C GLU A 49 4.87 -9.43 -10.65
N ASP A 50 5.57 -10.56 -10.84
CA ASP A 50 6.72 -10.89 -10.01
C ASP A 50 7.82 -9.83 -10.20
N PRO A 51 8.47 -9.38 -9.12
CA PRO A 51 9.50 -8.36 -9.24
C PRO A 51 10.73 -8.92 -9.98
N PRO A 52 11.39 -8.12 -10.84
CA PRO A 52 12.54 -8.57 -11.61
C PRO A 52 13.76 -8.94 -10.74
N CYS A 53 13.82 -8.43 -9.51
CA CYS A 53 14.88 -8.74 -8.56
C CYS A 53 14.66 -10.05 -7.77
N LEU A 54 13.61 -10.82 -8.05
CA LEU A 54 13.32 -12.07 -7.33
C LEU A 54 14.44 -13.09 -7.58
N GLY A 55 15.15 -13.47 -6.50
CA GLY A 55 16.31 -14.37 -6.60
C GLY A 55 17.58 -13.69 -7.12
N GLY A 56 17.56 -12.36 -7.28
CA GLY A 56 18.70 -11.57 -7.71
C GLY A 56 19.71 -11.28 -6.60
N THR A 57 20.72 -10.50 -6.95
CA THR A 57 21.75 -9.96 -6.08
C THR A 57 21.22 -8.84 -5.18
N LEU A 58 21.98 -8.51 -4.14
CA LEU A 58 21.64 -7.39 -3.26
C LEU A 58 21.59 -6.04 -4.01
N GLU A 59 22.46 -5.86 -5.01
CA GLU A 59 22.51 -4.64 -5.81
C GLU A 59 21.26 -4.47 -6.68
N GLU A 60 20.80 -5.54 -7.33
CA GLU A 60 19.55 -5.55 -8.11
C GLU A 60 18.33 -5.28 -7.22
N ILE A 61 18.33 -5.78 -5.97
CA ILE A 61 17.28 -5.49 -5.00
C ILE A 61 17.27 -4.00 -4.62
N TYR A 62 18.44 -3.39 -4.40
CA TYR A 62 18.53 -1.97 -4.08
C TYR A 62 18.13 -1.07 -5.24
N GLU A 63 18.56 -1.40 -6.46
CA GLU A 63 18.15 -0.66 -7.66
C GLU A 63 16.63 -0.73 -7.85
N PHE A 64 16.05 -1.93 -7.77
CA PHE A 64 14.61 -2.10 -7.85
C PHE A 64 13.87 -1.32 -6.75
N GLY A 65 14.35 -1.39 -5.50
CA GLY A 65 13.77 -0.65 -4.38
C GLY A 65 13.76 0.86 -4.61
N SER A 66 14.84 1.43 -5.14
CA SER A 66 14.93 2.88 -5.42
C SER A 66 13.94 3.33 -6.50
N VAL A 67 13.72 2.51 -7.53
CA VAL A 67 12.73 2.79 -8.57
C VAL A 67 11.31 2.69 -8.00
N MET A 68 11.04 1.65 -7.20
CA MET A 68 9.72 1.47 -6.58
C MET A 68 9.38 2.57 -5.58
N GLU A 69 10.36 3.08 -4.81
CA GLU A 69 10.16 4.21 -3.90
C GLU A 69 9.65 5.45 -4.64
N GLN A 70 10.24 5.78 -5.79
CA GLN A 70 9.79 6.90 -6.62
C GLN A 70 8.38 6.67 -7.16
N GLY A 71 8.10 5.45 -7.65
CA GLY A 71 6.79 5.06 -8.17
C GLY A 71 5.68 5.19 -7.12
N PHE A 72 5.90 4.62 -5.93
CA PHE A 72 4.94 4.73 -4.82
C PHE A 72 4.85 6.16 -4.25
N GLY A 73 5.94 6.93 -4.29
CA GLY A 73 5.91 8.35 -3.94
C GLY A 73 4.89 9.14 -4.77
N ALA A 74 4.79 8.85 -6.08
CA ALA A 74 3.81 9.47 -6.96
C ALA A 74 2.37 9.04 -6.62
N VAL A 75 2.13 7.75 -6.36
CA VAL A 75 0.81 7.23 -5.96
C VAL A 75 0.34 7.87 -4.65
N LEU A 76 1.21 7.92 -3.64
CA LEU A 76 0.88 8.50 -2.33
C LEU A 76 0.66 10.01 -2.41
N SER A 77 1.43 10.71 -3.25
CA SER A 77 1.22 12.14 -3.50
C SER A 77 -0.16 12.41 -4.10
N ALA A 78 -0.58 11.60 -5.10
CA ALA A 78 -1.91 11.69 -5.68
C ALA A 78 -3.02 11.35 -4.66
N ALA A 79 -2.79 10.41 -3.74
CA ALA A 79 -3.76 10.03 -2.72
C ALA A 79 -4.09 11.16 -1.74
N VAL A 80 -3.13 12.05 -1.48
CA VAL A 80 -3.30 13.19 -0.56
C VAL A 80 -3.48 14.52 -1.29
N GLU A 81 -3.50 14.51 -2.62
CA GLU A 81 -3.69 15.71 -3.42
C GLU A 81 -5.04 16.36 -3.11
N GLY A 82 -5.02 17.66 -2.79
CA GLY A 82 -6.24 18.39 -2.41
C GLY A 82 -6.82 18.02 -1.04
N ALA A 83 -6.16 17.14 -0.26
CA ALA A 83 -6.58 16.85 1.10
C ALA A 83 -6.54 18.13 1.95
N PRO A 84 -7.52 18.34 2.84
CA PRO A 84 -7.55 19.51 3.70
C PRO A 84 -6.33 19.50 4.63
N GLN A 85 -5.78 20.69 4.88
CA GLN A 85 -4.77 20.85 5.90
C GLN A 85 -5.41 20.63 7.27
N ILE A 86 -4.74 19.82 8.10
CA ILE A 86 -5.13 19.62 9.50
C ILE A 86 -4.48 20.72 10.34
N ASP A 87 -5.29 21.37 11.16
CA ASP A 87 -4.88 22.43 12.09
C ASP A 87 -4.18 21.82 13.31
N VAL A 88 -2.86 21.85 13.29
CA VAL A 88 -1.97 21.35 14.34
C VAL A 88 -0.68 22.16 14.32
N GLN A 89 -0.08 22.37 15.49
CA GLN A 89 1.31 22.84 15.59
C GLN A 89 2.24 21.77 15.05
N ARG A 90 3.17 22.17 14.17
CA ARG A 90 4.20 21.30 13.62
C ARG A 90 5.58 21.86 13.94
N ARG A 91 6.48 21.00 14.41
CA ARG A 91 7.90 21.33 14.53
C ARG A 91 8.77 20.15 14.11
N VAL A 92 10.02 20.45 13.75
CA VAL A 92 11.01 19.43 13.40
C VAL A 92 12.16 19.55 14.38
N GLU A 93 12.45 18.46 15.07
CA GLU A 93 13.62 18.33 15.94
C GLU A 93 14.63 17.39 15.28
N THR A 94 15.92 17.63 15.49
CA THR A 94 16.98 16.68 15.11
C THR A 94 17.66 16.18 16.36
N ILE A 95 17.72 14.87 16.54
CA ILE A 95 18.47 14.21 17.61
C ILE A 95 19.63 13.40 17.03
N VAL A 96 20.63 13.08 17.85
CA VAL A 96 21.75 12.22 17.46
C VAL A 96 21.44 10.77 17.85
N GLY A 97 21.47 9.88 16.88
CA GLY A 97 21.30 8.44 17.07
C GLY A 97 22.48 7.80 17.81
N ILE A 98 22.30 6.56 18.26
CA ILE A 98 23.36 5.81 18.97
C ILE A 98 24.60 5.60 18.10
N ASP A 99 24.42 5.55 16.78
CA ASP A 99 25.49 5.40 15.79
C ASP A 99 26.02 6.76 15.29
N GLY A 100 25.61 7.86 15.93
CA GLY A 100 26.06 9.22 15.60
C GLY A 100 25.38 9.88 14.40
N ASN A 101 24.38 9.24 13.78
CA ASN A 101 23.62 9.82 12.67
C ASN A 101 22.51 10.77 13.16
N ASP A 102 22.23 11.82 12.37
CA ASP A 102 21.09 12.69 12.61
C ASP A 102 19.77 11.97 12.37
N ILE A 103 18.80 12.14 13.27
CA ILE A 103 17.44 11.63 13.14
C ILE A 103 16.47 12.81 13.23
N LYS A 104 15.74 13.06 12.14
CA LYS A 104 14.68 14.08 12.09
C LYS A 104 13.39 13.53 12.67
N LEU A 105 12.79 14.27 13.61
CA LEU A 105 11.51 13.98 14.21
C LEU A 105 10.50 15.03 13.73
N TYR A 106 9.49 14.60 12.97
CA TYR A 106 8.37 15.44 12.57
C TYR A 106 7.28 15.36 13.64
N ILE A 107 7.18 16.38 14.48
CA ILE A 107 6.27 16.39 15.63
C ILE A 107 5.05 17.24 15.29
N SER A 108 3.86 16.63 15.36
CA SER A 108 2.56 17.29 15.23
C SER A 108 1.79 17.19 16.55
N SER A 109 1.24 18.31 17.04
CA SER A 109 0.42 18.34 18.26
C SER A 109 -0.79 19.26 18.09
N PRO A 110 -1.91 19.00 18.77
CA PRO A 110 -2.97 20.00 18.94
C PRO A 110 -2.41 21.31 19.50
N ASP A 111 -3.15 22.39 19.26
CA ASP A 111 -2.88 23.68 19.92
C ASP A 111 -3.10 23.55 21.44
N ASP A 112 -2.36 24.35 22.23
CA ASP A 112 -2.56 24.51 23.68
C ASP A 112 -2.47 23.25 24.57
N ILE A 113 -1.68 22.25 24.18
CA ILE A 113 -1.28 21.20 25.13
C ILE A 113 -0.05 21.66 25.92
N SER A 114 -0.26 22.22 27.10
CA SER A 114 0.79 22.26 28.12
C SER A 114 0.95 20.85 28.72
N GLY A 115 1.84 20.04 28.15
CA GLY A 115 2.26 18.81 28.82
C GLY A 115 2.98 19.19 30.10
N SER A 116 2.38 18.98 31.27
CA SER A 116 3.11 19.00 32.53
C SER A 116 4.00 17.77 32.55
N THR A 117 5.31 17.99 32.53
CA THR A 117 6.30 16.99 32.96
C THR A 117 6.20 16.77 34.47
#